data_AF-A0A259LI80-F1
#
_entry.id   AF-A0A259LI80-F1
#
_cell.length_a   1.000
_cell.length_b   1.000
_cell.length_c   1.000
_cell.angle_alpha   90.00
_cell.angle_beta   90.00
_cell.angle_gamma   90.00
#
_symmetry.space_group_name_H-M   'P 1'
#
loop_
_entity.id
_entity.type
_entity.pdbx_description
1 polymer ?
#
loop_
_entity_poly.entity_id
_entity_poly.type
_entity_poly.pdbx_seq_one_letter_code
_entity_poly.pdbx_strand_id
1 'polypeptide(L)'
;MLAPRCCRSGPFHLIKGQPTRFAPFFDASGACVPTLYAATSREAAAFESIFHDIEPSAAFKTVRLDVVESRSVSRIAPKRDLMVAGLFAPDLKAWGLGRGELIETPKSTYAETVLWAKAIYDIRPDIDGLLWTSRQCDPDQCVVLFEDRVGEADFEIHDCIAVNANADLLLELRRFGHRAGITIVS
;
A
#
# COMPACT_ATOMS: atom_id res chain seq x y z
N MET A 1 -0.92 4.24 -7.30
CA MET A 1 -0.89 2.81 -6.92
C MET A 1 0.16 2.10 -7.77
N LEU A 2 1.16 1.45 -7.16
CA LEU A 2 2.10 0.58 -7.88
C LEU A 2 1.66 -0.86 -7.65
N ALA A 3 0.92 -1.42 -8.61
CA ALA A 3 0.47 -2.80 -8.53
C ALA A 3 1.50 -3.72 -9.20
N PRO A 4 1.79 -4.92 -8.64
CA PRO A 4 2.19 -6.05 -9.47
C PRO A 4 1.12 -6.23 -10.54
N ARG A 5 1.52 -6.35 -11.81
CA ARG A 5 0.65 -6.51 -12.99
C ARG A 5 -0.77 -7.00 -12.69
N CYS A 6 -1.77 -6.19 -13.04
CA CYS A 6 -3.03 -6.73 -13.56
C CYS A 6 -3.74 -5.69 -14.44
N CYS A 7 -3.42 -5.69 -15.73
CA CYS A 7 -4.41 -5.38 -16.74
C CYS A 7 -4.59 -6.65 -17.58
N ARG A 8 -5.61 -7.46 -17.25
CA ARG A 8 -6.64 -7.91 -18.20
C ARG A 8 -7.67 -8.88 -17.57
N SER A 9 -8.94 -8.47 -17.72
CA SER A 9 -10.16 -9.25 -18.05
C SER A 9 -10.47 -10.53 -17.28
N GLY A 10 -11.58 -10.52 -16.52
CA GLY A 10 -12.23 -11.70 -15.96
C GLY A 10 -12.14 -11.78 -14.43
N PRO A 11 -13.04 -12.53 -13.78
CA PRO A 11 -13.46 -12.32 -12.39
C PRO A 11 -12.25 -12.39 -11.46
N PHE A 12 -12.17 -11.39 -10.57
CA PHE A 12 -11.15 -11.21 -9.54
C PHE A 12 -10.71 -12.56 -8.95
N HIS A 13 -9.58 -13.06 -9.43
CA HIS A 13 -8.97 -14.29 -8.92
C HIS A 13 -8.15 -13.93 -7.69
N LEU A 14 -8.49 -14.57 -6.56
CA LEU A 14 -7.74 -14.57 -5.30
C LEU A 14 -6.26 -14.92 -5.55
N ILE A 15 -5.42 -13.90 -5.65
CA ILE A 15 -3.98 -14.07 -5.46
C ILE A 15 -3.74 -13.83 -3.97
N LYS A 16 -3.26 -14.85 -3.25
CA LYS A 16 -2.61 -14.68 -1.94
C LYS A 16 -1.46 -13.67 -2.13
N GLY A 17 -1.73 -12.39 -1.90
CA GLY A 17 -0.70 -11.36 -1.87
C GLY A 17 0.35 -11.69 -0.80
N GLN A 18 1.55 -11.12 -0.96
CA GLN A 18 2.54 -11.16 0.13
C GLN A 18 1.94 -10.53 1.39
N PRO A 19 2.27 -11.02 2.60
CA PRO A 19 1.82 -10.38 3.84
C PRO A 19 2.21 -8.90 3.86
N THR A 20 1.24 -8.07 4.21
CA THR A 20 1.36 -6.62 4.35
C THR A 20 0.99 -6.22 5.78
N ARG A 21 1.20 -4.96 6.12
CA ARG A 21 0.93 -4.44 7.48
C ARG A 21 -0.51 -4.71 7.94
N PHE A 22 -1.51 -4.56 7.06
CA PHE A 22 -2.91 -4.66 7.44
C PHE A 22 -3.68 -5.78 6.73
N ALA A 23 -2.98 -6.68 6.01
CA ALA A 23 -3.58 -7.81 5.31
C ALA A 23 -2.58 -8.96 5.12
N PRO A 24 -2.99 -10.23 4.99
CA PRO A 24 -4.39 -10.67 4.93
C PRO A 24 -5.03 -10.86 6.31
N PHE A 25 -6.35 -10.71 6.37
CA PHE A 25 -7.19 -11.24 7.46
C PHE A 25 -8.48 -11.83 6.87
N PHE A 26 -9.22 -12.53 7.72
CA PHE A 26 -10.45 -13.23 7.34
C PHE A 26 -11.64 -12.62 8.09
N ASP A 27 -12.78 -12.55 7.40
CA ASP A 27 -14.05 -12.11 7.98
C ASP A 27 -14.66 -13.19 8.89
N ALA A 28 -15.84 -12.91 9.45
CA ALA A 28 -16.56 -13.83 10.33
C ALA A 28 -17.00 -15.13 9.63
N SER A 29 -17.10 -15.14 8.29
CA SER A 29 -17.42 -16.33 7.50
C SER A 29 -16.18 -17.18 7.17
N GLY A 30 -14.98 -16.69 7.48
CA GLY A 30 -13.72 -17.31 7.13
C GLY A 30 -13.25 -16.97 5.71
N ALA A 31 -13.89 -16.01 5.03
CA ALA A 31 -13.45 -15.53 3.73
C ALA A 31 -12.33 -14.50 3.89
N CYS A 32 -11.31 -14.56 3.03
CA CYS A 32 -10.24 -13.56 3.04
C CYS A 32 -10.80 -12.22 2.56
N VAL A 33 -10.60 -11.16 3.32
CA VAL A 33 -10.97 -9.79 2.91
C VAL A 33 -9.93 -9.30 1.90
N PRO A 34 -10.29 -9.07 0.62
CA PRO A 34 -9.35 -8.56 -0.36
C PRO A 34 -9.06 -7.07 -0.06
N THR A 35 -7.84 -6.62 -0.35
CA THR A 35 -7.41 -5.26 -0.01
C THR A 35 -6.67 -4.56 -1.13
N LEU A 36 -6.95 -3.27 -1.27
CA LEU A 36 -6.31 -2.37 -2.22
C LEU A 36 -5.37 -1.41 -1.47
N TYR A 37 -4.06 -1.48 -1.76
CA TYR A 37 -3.09 -0.53 -1.22
C TYR A 37 -2.85 0.64 -2.19
N ALA A 38 -2.98 1.86 -1.68
CA ALA A 38 -2.67 3.07 -2.42
C ALA A 38 -1.93 4.08 -1.55
N ALA A 39 -1.45 5.15 -2.20
CA ALA A 39 -0.82 6.28 -1.52
C ALA A 39 -1.17 7.57 -2.25
N THR A 40 -1.07 8.69 -1.54
CA THR A 40 -1.41 10.03 -2.06
C THR A 40 -0.40 10.55 -3.07
N SER A 41 0.79 9.95 -3.14
CA SER A 41 1.80 10.26 -4.14
C SER A 41 2.36 9.00 -4.81
N ARG A 42 2.92 9.16 -6.01
CA ARG A 42 3.66 8.10 -6.70
C ARG A 42 4.91 7.68 -5.94
N GLU A 43 5.56 8.63 -5.26
CA GLU A 43 6.77 8.37 -4.48
C GLU A 43 6.47 7.49 -3.26
N ALA A 44 5.46 7.84 -2.47
CA ALA A 44 5.01 7.02 -1.34
C ALA A 44 4.56 5.63 -1.81
N ALA A 45 3.85 5.53 -2.94
CA ALA A 45 3.51 4.24 -3.52
C ALA A 45 4.76 3.43 -3.89
N ALA A 46 5.83 4.06 -4.39
CA ALA A 46 7.09 3.39 -4.72
C ALA A 46 7.82 2.91 -3.46
N PHE A 47 7.85 3.72 -2.41
CA PHE A 47 8.43 3.33 -1.13
C PHE A 47 7.68 2.20 -0.42
N GLU A 48 6.35 2.16 -0.51
CA GLU A 48 5.56 1.08 0.08
C GLU A 48 5.50 -0.20 -0.78
N SER A 49 5.99 -0.19 -2.03
CA SER A 49 5.91 -1.36 -2.91
C SER A 49 7.27 -1.84 -3.44
N ILE A 50 8.01 -0.98 -4.15
CA ILE A 50 9.27 -1.33 -4.81
C ILE A 50 10.41 -1.33 -3.81
N PHE A 51 10.44 -0.34 -2.92
CA PHE A 51 11.55 -0.10 -1.98
C PHE A 51 11.27 -0.62 -0.57
N HIS A 52 10.07 -1.16 -0.32
CA HIS A 52 9.59 -1.51 1.01
C HIS A 52 10.49 -2.47 1.77
N ASP A 53 11.17 -3.37 1.06
CA ASP A 53 12.01 -4.42 1.64
C ASP A 53 13.45 -3.97 1.93
N ILE A 54 13.80 -2.73 1.62
CA ILE A 54 15.14 -2.20 1.82
C ILE A 54 15.27 -1.63 3.23
N GLU A 55 16.12 -2.25 4.03
CA GLU A 55 16.42 -1.75 5.37
C GLU A 55 17.15 -0.39 5.31
N PRO A 56 16.76 0.59 6.14
CA PRO A 56 17.44 1.88 6.19
C PRO A 56 18.94 1.80 6.51
N SER A 57 19.35 0.79 7.28
CA SER A 57 20.73 0.50 7.69
C SER A 57 21.52 -0.36 6.70
N ALA A 58 20.92 -0.84 5.61
CA ALA A 58 21.60 -1.69 4.65
C ALA A 58 22.81 -0.96 4.02
N ALA A 59 23.96 -1.64 3.98
CA ALA A 59 25.19 -1.11 3.38
C ALA A 59 25.04 -0.88 1.87
N PHE A 60 24.28 -1.77 1.19
CA PHE A 60 23.95 -1.66 -0.23
C PHE A 60 22.44 -1.64 -0.38
N LYS A 61 21.92 -0.52 -0.84
CA LYS A 61 20.49 -0.32 -1.09
C LYS A 61 20.24 -0.43 -2.58
N THR A 62 19.88 -1.62 -3.05
CA THR A 62 19.69 -1.89 -4.49
C THR A 62 18.39 -2.61 -4.77
N VAL A 63 17.74 -2.26 -5.89
CA VAL A 63 16.61 -3.03 -6.46
C VAL A 63 16.96 -3.45 -7.87
N ARG A 64 16.61 -4.66 -8.26
CA ARG A 64 16.80 -5.13 -9.63
C ARG A 64 15.85 -4.44 -10.60
N LEU A 65 16.34 -4.10 -11.79
CA LEU A 65 15.61 -3.38 -12.82
C LEU A 65 14.38 -4.18 -13.29
N ASP A 66 14.51 -5.49 -13.45
CA ASP A 66 13.41 -6.36 -13.86
C ASP A 66 12.24 -6.35 -12.85
N VAL A 67 12.54 -6.27 -11.55
CA VAL A 67 11.52 -6.10 -10.49
C VAL A 67 10.77 -4.80 -10.68
N VAL A 68 11.47 -3.71 -11.00
CA VAL A 68 10.89 -2.38 -11.23
C VAL A 68 10.06 -2.36 -12.52
N GLU A 69 10.61 -2.87 -13.61
CA GLU A 69 9.97 -2.95 -14.94
C GLU A 69 8.75 -3.87 -14.96
N SER A 70 8.66 -4.82 -14.03
CA SER A 70 7.49 -5.67 -13.87
C SER A 70 6.25 -4.95 -13.31
N ARG A 71 6.40 -3.71 -12.81
CA ARG A 71 5.31 -2.95 -12.17
C ARG A 71 4.54 -2.08 -13.14
N SER A 72 3.31 -1.76 -12.75
CA SER A 72 2.52 -0.67 -13.34
C SER A 72 2.11 0.33 -12.28
N VAL A 73 2.02 1.60 -12.66
CA VAL A 73 1.52 2.69 -11.81
C VAL A 73 0.15 3.09 -12.32
N SER A 74 -0.86 3.03 -11.46
CA SER A 74 -2.18 3.59 -11.74
C SER A 74 -2.45 4.81 -10.86
N ARG A 75 -2.99 5.88 -11.46
CA ARG A 75 -3.56 7.02 -10.72
C ARG A 75 -5.08 6.92 -10.74
N ILE A 76 -5.64 6.87 -9.54
CA ILE A 76 -7.08 6.71 -9.32
C ILE A 76 -7.60 7.88 -8.48
N ALA A 77 -8.86 8.24 -8.68
CA ALA A 77 -9.60 9.19 -7.85
C ALA A 77 -10.92 8.54 -7.40
N PRO A 78 -11.30 8.65 -6.13
CA PRO A 78 -12.60 8.16 -5.70
C PRO A 78 -13.73 9.05 -6.24
N LYS A 79 -14.82 8.42 -6.70
CA LYS A 79 -16.03 9.09 -7.23
C LYS A 79 -17.06 9.43 -6.15
N ARG A 80 -16.84 8.92 -4.94
CA ARG A 80 -17.61 9.20 -3.73
C ARG A 80 -16.64 9.45 -2.58
N ASP A 81 -17.14 10.04 -1.51
CA ASP A 81 -16.37 10.10 -0.29
C ASP A 81 -16.14 8.67 0.25
N LEU A 82 -14.90 8.37 0.59
CA LEU A 82 -14.52 7.12 1.24
C LEU A 82 -14.37 7.37 2.74
N MET A 83 -15.01 6.54 3.55
CA MET A 83 -14.89 6.63 5.00
C MET A 83 -13.69 5.80 5.45
N VAL A 84 -12.62 6.44 5.92
CA VAL A 84 -11.41 5.71 6.35
C VAL A 84 -11.09 5.97 7.82
N ALA A 85 -10.65 4.93 8.52
CA ALA A 85 -10.15 5.06 9.88
C ALA A 85 -8.74 5.67 9.85
N GLY A 86 -8.59 6.87 10.41
CA GLY A 86 -7.29 7.50 10.60
C GLY A 86 -6.49 6.78 11.68
N LEU A 87 -5.26 6.40 11.34
CA LEU A 87 -4.28 5.82 12.26
C LEU A 87 -3.20 6.87 12.58
N PHE A 88 -3.64 8.07 12.95
CA PHE A 88 -2.75 9.19 13.25
C PHE A 88 -2.41 9.23 14.74
N ALA A 89 -1.34 9.94 15.11
CA ALA A 89 -0.85 9.96 16.49
C ALA A 89 -1.92 10.33 17.54
N PRO A 90 -2.82 11.32 17.32
CA PRO A 90 -3.90 11.60 18.26
C PRO A 90 -4.90 10.45 18.41
N ASP A 91 -5.28 9.80 17.30
CA ASP A 91 -6.25 8.70 17.28
C ASP A 91 -5.69 7.47 17.98
N LEU A 92 -4.43 7.11 17.68
CA LEU A 92 -3.72 6.01 18.32
C LEU A 92 -3.57 6.23 19.83
N LYS A 93 -3.29 7.47 20.24
CA LYS A 93 -3.21 7.82 21.67
C LYS A 93 -4.52 7.56 22.40
N ALA A 94 -5.67 7.82 21.77
CA ALA A 94 -6.98 7.50 22.35
C ALA A 94 -7.18 5.99 22.55
N TRP A 95 -6.47 5.16 21.78
CA TRP A 95 -6.47 3.69 21.91
C TRP A 95 -5.34 3.17 22.82
N GLY A 96 -4.56 4.07 23.43
CA GLY A 96 -3.42 3.69 24.27
C GLY A 96 -2.20 3.20 23.47
N LEU A 97 -2.13 3.51 22.17
CA LEU A 97 -1.06 3.11 21.26
C LEU A 97 -0.21 4.30 20.79
N GLY A 98 1.04 4.03 20.46
CA GLY A 98 1.92 4.89 19.69
C GLY A 98 2.02 4.48 18.22
N ARG A 99 2.56 5.38 17.38
CA ARG A 99 2.88 5.07 15.98
C ARG A 99 3.85 3.88 15.83
N GLY A 100 4.77 3.73 16.79
CA GLY A 100 5.72 2.62 16.86
C GLY A 100 5.08 1.23 16.90
N GLU A 101 3.87 1.13 17.43
CA GLU A 101 3.19 -0.15 17.69
C GLU A 101 2.29 -0.58 16.53
N LEU A 102 1.92 0.35 15.63
CA LEU A 102 0.99 0.06 14.54
C LEU A 102 1.48 0.46 13.15
N ILE A 103 2.22 1.56 13.04
CA ILE A 103 2.62 2.14 11.74
C ILE A 103 4.11 1.91 11.47
N GLU A 104 4.95 2.09 12.49
CA GLU A 104 6.41 2.04 12.38
C GLU A 104 6.98 0.68 12.75
N THR A 105 6.22 -0.36 12.38
CA THR A 105 6.45 -1.74 12.75
C THR A 105 7.26 -2.50 11.70
N PRO A 106 8.20 -3.37 12.12
CA PRO A 106 8.87 -4.30 11.21
C PRO A 106 7.90 -5.41 10.75
N LYS A 107 8.23 -6.07 9.63
CA LYS A 107 7.44 -7.19 9.10
C LYS A 107 7.17 -8.32 10.10
N SER A 108 8.08 -8.54 11.05
CA SER A 108 7.94 -9.54 12.12
C SER A 108 6.73 -9.31 13.03
N THR A 109 6.22 -8.08 13.07
CA THR A 109 5.08 -7.68 13.91
C THR A 109 3.78 -7.51 13.12
N TYR A 110 3.76 -7.91 11.84
CA TYR A 110 2.55 -7.80 11.00
C TYR A 110 1.38 -8.61 11.54
N ALA A 111 1.62 -9.71 12.26
CA ALA A 111 0.56 -10.47 12.90
C ALA A 111 -0.28 -9.59 13.84
N GLU A 112 0.34 -8.67 14.57
CA GLU A 112 -0.35 -7.77 15.51
C GLU A 112 -1.09 -6.65 14.78
N THR A 113 -0.46 -6.03 13.77
CA THR A 113 -1.08 -4.95 13.00
C THR A 113 -2.26 -5.44 12.17
N VAL A 114 -2.23 -6.70 11.71
CA VAL A 114 -3.36 -7.38 11.05
C VAL A 114 -4.53 -7.58 12.02
N LEU A 115 -4.29 -7.91 13.29
CA LEU A 115 -5.36 -8.04 14.29
C LEU A 115 -6.08 -6.71 14.52
N TRP A 116 -5.35 -5.59 14.55
CA TRP A 116 -5.94 -4.27 14.62
C TRP A 116 -6.78 -3.94 13.39
N ALA A 117 -6.28 -4.22 12.18
CA ALA A 117 -7.06 -4.03 10.95
C ALA A 117 -8.36 -4.84 10.97
N LYS A 118 -8.30 -6.11 11.40
CA LYS A 118 -9.46 -6.98 11.54
C LYS A 118 -10.46 -6.43 12.57
N ALA A 119 -9.99 -6.03 13.75
CA ALA A 119 -10.87 -5.49 14.79
C ALA A 119 -11.61 -4.23 14.34
N ILE A 120 -10.89 -3.33 13.66
CA ILE A 120 -11.47 -2.11 13.08
C ILE A 120 -12.49 -2.46 11.99
N TYR A 121 -12.15 -3.38 11.09
CA TYR A 121 -13.07 -3.90 10.07
C TYR A 121 -14.35 -4.50 10.68
N ASP A 122 -14.23 -5.35 11.70
CA ASP A 122 -15.37 -6.05 12.32
C ASP A 122 -16.31 -5.08 13.06
N ILE A 123 -15.75 -4.11 13.80
CA ILE A 123 -16.53 -3.18 14.65
C ILE A 123 -17.20 -2.08 13.81
N ARG A 124 -16.61 -1.72 12.67
CA ARG A 124 -17.07 -0.63 11.81
C ARG A 124 -17.39 -1.15 10.42
N PRO A 125 -18.63 -1.56 10.14
CA PRO A 125 -19.03 -1.98 8.79
C PRO A 125 -19.11 -0.81 7.78
N ASP A 126 -19.11 0.42 8.26
CA ASP A 126 -19.28 1.66 7.47
C ASP A 126 -17.97 2.28 6.97
N ILE A 127 -16.81 1.79 7.41
CA ILE A 127 -15.51 2.27 6.92
C ILE A 127 -15.08 1.47 5.69
N ASP A 128 -14.53 2.15 4.70
CA ASP A 128 -13.98 1.61 3.47
C ASP A 128 -12.52 1.16 3.61
N GLY A 129 -11.81 1.60 4.66
CA GLY A 129 -10.38 1.29 4.83
C GLY A 129 -9.68 1.99 5.99
N LEU A 130 -8.35 1.93 5.98
CA LEU A 130 -7.46 2.54 6.98
C LEU A 130 -6.49 3.51 6.30
N LEU A 131 -6.22 4.65 6.93
CA LEU A 131 -5.36 5.72 6.42
C LEU A 131 -4.25 6.05 7.44
N TRP A 132 -3.01 6.15 6.99
CA TRP A 132 -1.87 6.51 7.84
C TRP A 132 -0.82 7.30 7.07
N THR A 133 0.08 7.98 7.78
CA THR A 133 1.23 8.65 7.16
C THR A 133 2.32 7.63 6.79
N SER A 134 2.81 7.66 5.55
CA SER A 134 3.92 6.82 5.12
C SER A 134 5.15 7.08 5.98
N ARG A 135 5.71 6.02 6.58
CA ARG A 135 6.96 6.11 7.33
C ARG A 135 8.15 6.46 6.44
N GLN A 136 8.09 6.05 5.18
CA GLN A 136 9.20 6.17 4.23
C GLN A 136 9.10 7.44 3.36
N CYS A 137 7.98 8.16 3.42
CA CYS A 137 7.70 9.30 2.56
C CYS A 137 6.80 10.35 3.26
N ASP A 138 7.14 10.74 4.50
CA ASP A 138 6.42 11.82 5.21
C ASP A 138 6.51 13.15 4.42
N PRO A 139 5.40 13.91 4.25
CA PRO A 139 4.08 13.78 4.90
C PRO A 139 3.04 12.98 4.10
N ASP A 140 3.42 12.29 3.03
CA ASP A 140 2.47 11.55 2.18
C ASP A 140 1.77 10.43 2.95
N GLN A 141 0.54 10.14 2.55
CA GLN A 141 -0.32 9.17 3.21
C GLN A 141 -0.45 7.90 2.38
N CYS A 142 -0.65 6.80 3.10
CA CYS A 142 -0.95 5.49 2.55
C CYS A 142 -2.32 5.06 3.04
N VAL A 143 -3.03 4.33 2.18
CA VAL A 143 -4.36 3.81 2.46
C VAL A 143 -4.41 2.35 2.09
N VAL A 144 -5.11 1.57 2.91
CA VAL A 144 -5.59 0.23 2.55
C VAL A 144 -7.10 0.29 2.51
N LEU A 145 -7.70 -0.15 1.41
CA LEU A 145 -9.15 -0.21 1.25
C LEU A 145 -9.61 -1.66 1.23
N PHE A 146 -10.78 -1.93 1.79
CA PHE A 146 -11.39 -3.25 1.84
C PHE A 146 -12.26 -3.45 0.58
N GLU A 147 -11.88 -4.36 -0.31
CA GLU A 147 -12.50 -4.49 -1.66
C GLU A 147 -13.87 -5.17 -1.64
N ASP A 148 -14.32 -5.67 -0.49
CA ASP A 148 -15.70 -6.07 -0.26
C ASP A 148 -16.61 -4.85 0.01
N ARG A 149 -16.03 -3.69 0.34
CA ARG A 149 -16.73 -2.42 0.63
C ARG A 149 -16.55 -1.36 -0.46
N VAL A 150 -15.42 -1.42 -1.18
CA VAL A 150 -15.15 -0.57 -2.35
C VAL A 150 -14.98 -1.41 -3.60
N GLY A 151 -15.54 -0.96 -4.73
CA GLY A 151 -15.38 -1.61 -6.03
C GLY A 151 -14.75 -0.71 -7.07
N GLU A 152 -14.37 -1.28 -8.22
CA GLU A 152 -13.82 -0.52 -9.35
C GLU A 152 -14.73 0.63 -9.81
N ALA A 153 -16.05 0.44 -9.70
CA ALA A 153 -17.04 1.46 -10.04
C ALA A 153 -16.94 2.72 -9.16
N ASP A 154 -16.41 2.61 -7.94
CA ASP A 154 -16.20 3.72 -7.01
C ASP A 154 -14.98 4.59 -7.38
N PHE A 155 -14.18 4.18 -8.37
CA PHE A 155 -12.97 4.89 -8.78
C PHE A 155 -13.04 5.36 -10.24
N GLU A 156 -12.48 6.52 -10.48
CA GLU A 156 -12.02 6.95 -11.80
C GLU A 156 -10.55 6.58 -11.95
N ILE A 157 -10.20 5.84 -13.00
CA ILE A 157 -8.82 5.54 -13.36
C ILE A 157 -8.38 6.59 -14.37
N HIS A 158 -7.50 7.50 -13.96
CA HIS A 158 -7.00 8.54 -14.86
C HIS A 158 -5.91 8.01 -15.80
N ASP A 159 -5.01 7.18 -15.28
CA ASP A 159 -3.94 6.57 -16.04
C ASP A 159 -3.49 5.25 -15.42
N CYS A 160 -2.95 4.38 -16.26
CA CYS A 160 -2.26 3.15 -15.89
C CYS A 160 -1.05 3.00 -16.81
N ILE A 161 0.15 3.13 -16.24
CA ILE A 161 1.41 3.20 -16.97
C ILE A 161 2.27 2.02 -16.56
N ALA A 162 2.59 1.15 -17.51
CA ALA A 162 3.57 0.08 -17.29
C ALA A 162 4.99 0.68 -17.27
N VAL A 163 5.79 0.33 -16.27
CA VAL A 163 7.13 0.92 -16.10
C VAL A 163 8.05 0.55 -17.26
N ASN A 164 7.99 -0.69 -17.74
CA ASN A 164 8.78 -1.14 -18.89
C ASN A 164 8.44 -0.45 -20.23
N ALA A 165 7.31 0.23 -20.30
CA ALA A 165 6.83 0.91 -21.50
C ALA A 165 6.99 2.45 -21.42
N ASN A 166 7.52 2.97 -20.31
CA ASN A 166 7.61 4.41 -20.07
C ASN A 166 8.95 4.79 -19.41
N ALA A 167 9.86 5.33 -20.22
CA ALA A 167 11.19 5.74 -19.78
C ALA A 167 11.17 6.89 -18.76
N ASP A 168 10.23 7.84 -18.89
CA ASP A 168 10.09 8.96 -17.97
C ASP A 168 9.67 8.47 -16.58
N LEU A 169 8.75 7.51 -16.52
CA LEU A 169 8.33 6.88 -15.28
C LEU A 169 9.48 6.10 -14.64
N LEU A 170 10.25 5.34 -15.43
CA LEU A 170 11.44 4.65 -14.91
C LEU A 170 12.47 5.65 -14.36
N LEU A 171 12.67 6.78 -15.04
CA LEU A 171 13.58 7.84 -14.58
C LEU A 171 13.07 8.49 -13.29
N GLU A 172 11.76 8.70 -13.17
CA GLU A 172 11.12 9.18 -11.95
C GLU A 172 11.32 8.21 -10.78
N LEU A 173 11.08 6.91 -10.98
CA LEU A 173 11.32 5.88 -9.95
C LEU A 173 12.80 5.82 -9.52
N ARG A 174 13.73 6.02 -10.46
CA ARG A 174 15.17 6.15 -10.14
C ARG A 174 15.44 7.37 -9.26
N ARG A 175 14.79 8.51 -9.50
CA ARG A 175 14.92 9.71 -8.67
C ARG A 175 14.40 9.48 -7.25
N PHE A 176 13.24 8.83 -7.11
CA PHE A 176 12.71 8.46 -5.78
C PHE A 176 13.68 7.56 -5.02
N GLY A 177 14.19 6.50 -5.68
CA GLY A 177 15.19 5.62 -5.07
C GLY A 177 16.45 6.40 -4.65
N HIS A 178 16.98 7.24 -5.53
CA HIS A 178 18.20 8.02 -5.25
C HIS A 178 18.04 8.91 -4.01
N ARG A 179 16.87 9.52 -3.79
CA ARG A 179 16.63 10.33 -2.58
C ARG A 179 16.83 9.55 -1.27
N ALA A 180 16.60 8.24 -1.29
CA ALA A 180 16.82 7.34 -0.14
C ALA A 180 18.16 6.58 -0.20
N GLY A 181 19.04 6.91 -1.16
CA GLY A 181 20.29 6.21 -1.40
C GLY A 181 20.12 4.84 -2.06
N ILE A 182 18.97 4.57 -2.67
CA ILE A 182 18.65 3.31 -3.35
C ILE A 182 19.01 3.41 -4.84
N THR A 183 19.73 2.42 -5.36
CA THR A 183 20.07 2.33 -6.78
C THR A 183 19.30 1.20 -7.47
N ILE A 184 18.67 1.50 -8.61
CA ILE A 184 18.08 0.47 -9.47
C ILE A 184 19.17 -0.08 -10.40
N VAL A 185 19.49 -1.36 -10.28
CA VAL A 185 20.59 -2.05 -10.98
C VAL A 185 20.06 -3.12 -11.94
N SER A 186 20.74 -3.35 -13.06
CA SER A 186 20.40 -4.40 -14.02
C SER A 186 20.71 -5.79 -13.51
#